data_AF-A0AAV5LL28-F1
#
_entry.id   AF-A0AAV5LL28-F1
#
_cell.length_a   1.000
_cell.length_b   1.000
_cell.length_c   1.000
_cell.angle_alpha   90.00
_cell.angle_beta   90.00
_cell.angle_gamma   90.00
#
_symmetry.space_group_name_H-M   'P 1'
#
loop_
_entity.id
_entity.type
_entity.pdbx_description
1 polymer ?
#
loop_
_entity_poly.entity_id
_entity_poly.type
_entity_poly.pdbx_seq_one_letter_code
_entity_poly.pdbx_strand_id
1 'polypeptide(L)'
;MSVAPDPYVLILGRFFVGLGVGVASVTAPIYIAEALPSEVRGTWRCMLGFSAVPAAVIQFVLMLLLPEPPRWLLMKNDKNQVICVLSKIYDLSRLEDEIDHLTAASEEESQKKNEIRYFNVFRIKEIRIAYLAGAGLQAFQQLTGINTVMYYSPTIVQMAGFSSNQLVLLLSLVVAAMNAAETTVGIYLIDHVGWKKLARSSLSGAGYSHYL
;
A
#
# COMPACT_ATOMS: atom_id res chain seq x y z
N MET A 1 -2.40 4.89 -12.43
CA MET A 1 -3.76 4.28 -12.48
C MET A 1 -4.49 4.74 -13.74
N SER A 2 -3.86 4.65 -14.92
CA SER A 2 -4.31 5.35 -16.14
C SER A 2 -4.89 4.43 -17.24
N VAL A 3 -5.15 3.16 -16.95
CA VAL A 3 -5.76 2.24 -17.92
C VAL A 3 -7.05 1.66 -17.35
N ALA A 4 -8.13 2.43 -17.46
CA ALA A 4 -9.48 1.89 -17.49
C ALA A 4 -10.33 2.76 -18.42
N PRO A 5 -10.66 2.27 -19.62
CA PRO A 5 -11.57 2.96 -20.54
C PRO A 5 -13.02 2.96 -20.03
N ASP A 6 -13.37 2.05 -19.11
CA ASP A 6 -14.75 1.74 -18.74
C ASP A 6 -14.89 1.49 -17.22
N PRO A 7 -15.94 2.01 -16.53
CA PRO A 7 -16.16 1.81 -15.09
C PRO A 7 -16.17 0.34 -14.68
N TYR A 8 -16.64 -0.56 -15.55
CA TYR A 8 -16.64 -2.00 -15.31
C TYR A 8 -15.22 -2.58 -15.19
N VAL A 9 -14.23 -2.06 -15.91
CA VAL A 9 -12.83 -2.52 -15.83
C VAL A 9 -12.19 -2.15 -14.49
N LEU A 10 -12.54 -1.00 -13.91
CA LEU A 10 -12.08 -0.61 -12.58
C LEU A 10 -12.69 -1.48 -11.49
N ILE A 11 -14.00 -1.72 -11.58
CA ILE A 11 -14.72 -2.58 -10.63
C ILE A 11 -14.18 -4.01 -10.71
N LEU A 12 -14.01 -4.54 -11.92
CA LEU A 12 -13.48 -5.88 -12.16
C LEU A 12 -12.01 -6.00 -11.70
N GLY A 13 -11.18 -5.00 -12.00
CA GLY A 13 -9.79 -4.97 -11.54
C GLY A 13 -9.66 -4.90 -10.02
N ARG A 14 -10.50 -4.09 -9.35
CA ARG A 14 -10.55 -4.01 -7.89
C ARG A 14 -11.12 -5.29 -7.26
N PHE A 15 -12.05 -5.95 -7.93
CA PHE A 15 -12.54 -7.27 -7.53
C PHE A 15 -11.42 -8.30 -7.58
N PHE A 16 -10.66 -8.39 -8.67
CA PHE A 16 -9.54 -9.33 -8.78
C PHE A 16 -8.37 -9.01 -7.86
N VAL A 17 -8.05 -7.73 -7.62
CA VAL A 17 -7.04 -7.33 -6.63
C VAL A 17 -7.51 -7.65 -5.22
N GLY A 18 -8.77 -7.37 -4.88
CA GLY A 18 -9.36 -7.73 -3.59
C GLY A 18 -9.40 -9.24 -3.37
N LEU A 19 -9.71 -10.00 -4.42
CA LEU A 19 -9.71 -11.46 -4.40
C LEU A 19 -8.28 -12.01 -4.28
N GLY A 20 -7.30 -11.42 -4.97
CA GLY A 20 -5.89 -11.80 -4.87
C GLY A 20 -5.30 -11.50 -3.49
N VAL A 21 -5.58 -10.33 -2.92
CA VAL A 21 -5.18 -9.96 -1.55
C VAL A 21 -5.90 -10.82 -0.52
N GLY A 22 -7.20 -11.07 -0.71
CA GLY A 22 -8.00 -11.94 0.16
C GLY A 22 -7.51 -13.39 0.14
N VAL A 23 -7.23 -13.94 -1.04
CA VAL A 23 -6.67 -15.29 -1.19
C VAL A 23 -5.26 -15.33 -0.61
N ALA A 24 -4.36 -14.39 -0.92
CA ALA A 24 -3.01 -14.38 -0.36
C ALA A 24 -3.00 -14.27 1.18
N SER A 25 -3.87 -13.41 1.73
CA SER A 25 -4.01 -13.20 3.17
C SER A 25 -4.62 -14.40 3.90
N VAL A 26 -5.30 -15.29 3.19
CA VAL A 26 -5.94 -16.49 3.77
C VAL A 26 -5.07 -17.73 3.52
N THR A 27 -4.50 -17.87 2.32
CA THR A 27 -3.67 -19.01 1.91
C THR A 27 -2.31 -19.04 2.62
N ALA A 28 -1.63 -17.90 2.79
CA ALA A 28 -0.32 -17.87 3.46
C ALA A 28 -0.39 -18.37 4.92
N PRO A 29 -1.31 -17.87 5.77
CA PRO A 29 -1.47 -18.40 7.12
C PRO A 29 -2.13 -19.79 7.16
N ILE A 30 -2.96 -20.19 6.19
CA ILE A 30 -3.46 -21.58 6.06
C ILE A 30 -2.30 -22.55 5.87
N TYR A 31 -1.38 -22.27 4.95
CA TYR A 31 -0.24 -23.14 4.69
C TYR A 31 0.67 -23.27 5.92
N ILE A 32 0.87 -22.17 6.64
CA ILE A 32 1.58 -22.16 7.92
C ILE A 32 0.81 -22.96 8.99
N ALA A 33 -0.52 -22.93 8.96
CA ALA A 33 -1.39 -23.63 9.91
C ALA A 33 -1.57 -25.14 9.64
N GLU A 34 -1.41 -25.60 8.40
CA GLU A 34 -1.37 -27.04 8.09
C GLU A 34 -0.08 -27.70 8.61
N ALA A 35 0.98 -26.90 8.80
CA ALA A 35 2.21 -27.33 9.45
C ALA A 35 2.14 -27.29 11.00
N LEU A 36 1.05 -26.79 11.60
CA LEU A 36 0.89 -26.64 13.05
C LEU A 36 0.06 -27.77 13.70
N PRO A 37 0.30 -28.11 15.00
CA PRO A 37 -0.43 -29.16 15.72
C PRO A 37 -1.95 -28.94 15.77
N SER A 38 -2.71 -30.04 15.83
CA SER A 38 -4.18 -30.08 15.67
C SER A 38 -4.99 -29.27 16.70
N GLU A 39 -4.43 -28.96 17.87
CA GLU A 39 -5.16 -28.32 18.98
C GLU A 39 -5.48 -26.83 18.77
N VAL A 40 -4.75 -26.13 17.89
CA VAL A 40 -4.93 -24.67 17.65
C VAL A 40 -5.69 -24.34 16.37
N ARG A 41 -6.17 -25.34 15.62
CA ARG A 41 -6.74 -25.17 14.26
C ARG A 41 -7.99 -24.26 14.19
N GLY A 42 -8.75 -24.13 15.27
CA GLY A 42 -9.94 -23.25 15.31
C GLY A 42 -9.58 -21.78 15.54
N THR A 43 -8.64 -21.51 16.44
CA THR A 43 -8.32 -20.18 16.95
C THR A 43 -7.66 -19.29 15.89
N TRP A 44 -6.77 -19.84 15.04
CA TRP A 44 -6.11 -19.04 13.99
C TRP A 44 -7.08 -18.60 12.88
N ARG A 45 -8.08 -19.44 12.55
CA ARG A 45 -9.13 -19.08 11.56
C ARG A 45 -9.95 -17.89 12.06
N CYS A 46 -10.29 -17.88 13.35
CA CYS A 46 -10.96 -16.76 14.00
C CYS A 46 -10.09 -15.50 14.02
N MET A 47 -8.78 -15.60 14.26
CA MET A 47 -7.85 -14.46 14.21
C MET A 47 -7.79 -13.82 12.81
N LEU A 48 -7.73 -14.63 11.75
CA LEU A 48 -7.76 -14.12 10.38
C LEU A 48 -9.11 -13.51 10.01
N GLY A 49 -10.21 -14.19 10.38
CA GLY A 49 -11.56 -13.66 10.17
C GLY A 49 -11.76 -12.31 10.88
N PHE A 50 -11.26 -12.17 12.11
CA PHE A 50 -11.33 -10.93 12.86
C PHE A 50 -10.51 -9.79 12.23
N SER A 51 -9.42 -10.07 11.51
CA SER A 51 -8.66 -9.04 10.78
C SER A 51 -9.28 -8.71 9.42
N ALA A 52 -9.75 -9.73 8.69
CA ALA A 52 -10.31 -9.57 7.35
C ALA A 52 -11.69 -8.92 7.35
N VAL A 53 -12.54 -9.21 8.35
CA VAL A 53 -13.91 -8.69 8.42
C VAL A 53 -13.94 -7.16 8.57
N PRO A 54 -13.23 -6.53 9.54
CA PRO A 54 -13.15 -5.08 9.62
C PRO A 54 -12.54 -4.47 8.36
N ALA A 55 -11.48 -5.06 7.80
CA ALA A 55 -10.87 -4.56 6.57
C ALA A 55 -11.88 -4.54 5.41
N ALA A 56 -12.62 -5.63 5.20
CA ALA A 56 -13.62 -5.72 4.14
C ALA A 56 -14.83 -4.81 4.41
N VAL A 57 -15.35 -4.80 5.63
CA VAL A 57 -16.52 -3.98 6.01
C VAL A 57 -16.19 -2.50 5.94
N ILE A 58 -15.08 -2.07 6.56
CA ILE A 58 -14.64 -0.68 6.53
C ILE A 58 -14.36 -0.27 5.09
N GLN A 59 -13.59 -1.06 4.31
CA GLN A 59 -13.31 -0.75 2.91
C GLN A 59 -14.59 -0.64 2.06
N PHE A 60 -15.54 -1.55 2.25
CA PHE A 60 -16.81 -1.55 1.51
C PHE A 60 -17.65 -0.32 1.89
N VAL A 61 -17.80 -0.03 3.18
CA VAL A 61 -18.53 1.14 3.66
C VAL A 61 -17.86 2.43 3.20
N LEU A 62 -16.53 2.54 3.30
CA LEU A 62 -15.80 3.74 2.86
C LEU A 62 -15.95 3.97 1.35
N MET A 63 -15.98 2.91 0.54
CA MET A 63 -16.26 3.06 -0.89
C MET A 63 -17.67 3.57 -1.18
N LEU A 64 -18.66 3.26 -0.33
CA LEU A 64 -20.01 3.80 -0.49
C LEU A 64 -20.10 5.28 -0.07
N LEU A 65 -19.25 5.72 0.86
CA LEU A 65 -19.26 7.09 1.37
C LEU A 65 -18.37 8.05 0.58
N LEU A 66 -17.32 7.56 -0.09
CA LEU A 66 -16.39 8.43 -0.84
C LEU A 66 -17.01 8.85 -2.18
N PRO A 67 -17.07 10.16 -2.47
CA PRO A 67 -17.47 10.63 -3.79
C PRO A 67 -16.47 10.18 -4.86
N GLU A 68 -16.95 10.09 -6.09
CA GLU A 68 -16.12 9.71 -7.23
C GLU A 68 -14.94 10.69 -7.41
N PRO A 69 -13.76 10.20 -7.81
CA PRO A 69 -12.58 11.03 -7.91
C PRO A 69 -12.78 12.10 -9.00
N PRO A 70 -12.39 13.36 -8.75
CA PRO A 70 -12.73 14.48 -9.63
C PRO A 70 -12.13 14.38 -11.03
N ARG A 71 -10.95 13.76 -11.18
CA ARG A 71 -10.34 13.50 -12.50
C ARG A 71 -11.22 12.62 -13.38
N TRP A 72 -11.93 11.67 -12.79
CA TRP A 72 -12.85 10.81 -13.53
C TRP A 72 -14.13 11.55 -13.92
N LEU A 73 -14.62 12.44 -13.06
CA LEU A 73 -15.77 13.30 -13.37
C LEU A 73 -15.43 14.29 -14.51
N LEU A 74 -14.20 14.81 -14.55
CA LEU A 74 -13.69 15.62 -15.67
C LEU A 74 -13.67 14.84 -16.99
N MET A 75 -13.27 13.56 -16.98
CA MET A 75 -13.31 12.71 -18.17
C MET A 75 -14.73 12.48 -18.70
N LYS A 76 -15.75 12.53 -17.84
CA LYS A 76 -17.16 12.43 -18.24
C LYS A 76 -17.76 13.77 -18.68
N ASN A 77 -16.98 14.85 -18.64
CA ASN A 77 -17.40 16.21 -18.98
C ASN A 77 -18.56 16.75 -18.11
N ASP A 78 -18.72 16.20 -16.89
CA ASP A 78 -19.77 16.61 -15.96
C ASP A 78 -19.25 17.68 -14.97
N LYS A 79 -19.20 18.93 -15.45
CA LYS A 79 -18.63 20.06 -14.71
C LYS A 79 -19.32 20.34 -13.37
N ASN A 80 -20.63 20.11 -13.29
CA ASN A 80 -21.41 20.40 -12.08
C ASN A 80 -21.00 19.47 -10.92
N GLN A 81 -20.79 18.19 -11.20
CA GLN A 81 -20.34 17.23 -10.18
C GLN A 81 -18.89 17.49 -9.76
N VAL A 82 -18.01 17.90 -10.69
CA VAL A 82 -16.63 18.28 -10.37
C VAL A 82 -16.59 19.43 -9.36
N ILE A 83 -17.37 20.50 -9.60
CA ILE A 83 -17.48 21.66 -8.70
C ILE A 83 -18.00 21.23 -7.32
N CYS A 84 -19.00 20.34 -7.27
CA CYS A 84 -19.56 19.82 -6.01
C CYS A 84 -18.54 19.02 -5.19
N VAL A 85 -17.70 18.22 -5.84
CA VAL A 85 -16.68 17.41 -5.15
C VAL A 85 -15.48 18.26 -4.72
N LEU A 86 -14.99 19.15 -5.58
CA LEU A 86 -13.83 20.00 -5.25
C LEU A 86 -14.16 21.07 -4.21
N SER A 87 -15.37 21.62 -4.21
CA SER A 87 -15.77 22.64 -3.21
C SER A 87 -15.82 22.10 -1.78
N LYS A 88 -15.87 20.78 -1.59
CA LYS A 88 -15.74 20.12 -0.27
C LYS A 88 -14.29 20.03 0.21
N ILE A 89 -13.32 20.24 -0.67
CA ILE A 89 -11.88 20.04 -0.41
C ILE A 89 -11.12 21.37 -0.43
N TYR A 90 -11.50 22.29 -1.32
CA TYR A 90 -10.84 23.57 -1.54
C TYR A 90 -11.78 24.76 -1.30
N ASP A 91 -11.22 25.86 -0.81
CA ASP A 91 -11.94 27.14 -0.71
C ASP A 91 -12.37 27.68 -2.08
N LEU A 92 -13.50 28.39 -2.11
CA LEU A 92 -14.13 28.97 -3.31
C LEU A 92 -13.16 29.81 -4.17
N SER A 93 -12.17 30.47 -3.57
CA SER A 93 -11.21 31.31 -4.28
C SER A 93 -10.15 30.54 -5.08
N ARG A 94 -9.85 29.28 -4.72
CA ARG A 94 -8.89 28.41 -5.43
C ARG A 94 -9.57 27.34 -6.27
N LEU A 95 -10.89 27.21 -6.13
CA LEU A 95 -11.68 26.19 -6.79
C LEU A 95 -11.62 26.34 -8.31
N GLU A 96 -11.77 27.55 -8.82
CA GLU A 96 -11.83 27.84 -10.25
C GLU A 96 -10.47 27.61 -10.93
N ASP A 97 -9.39 28.12 -10.33
CA ASP A 97 -8.01 27.88 -10.77
C ASP A 97 -7.65 26.38 -10.79
N GLU A 98 -8.07 25.62 -9.77
CA GLU A 98 -7.80 24.18 -9.68
C GLU A 98 -8.60 23.39 -10.72
N ILE A 99 -9.84 23.79 -11.00
CA ILE A 99 -10.66 23.17 -12.07
C ILE A 99 -9.99 23.39 -13.42
N ASP A 100 -9.51 24.59 -13.71
CA ASP A 100 -8.83 24.91 -14.96
C ASP A 100 -7.51 24.13 -15.10
N HIS A 101 -6.70 24.08 -14.03
CA HIS A 101 -5.46 23.33 -14.03
C HIS A 101 -5.68 21.81 -14.22
N LEU A 102 -6.69 21.23 -13.55
CA LEU A 102 -7.03 19.82 -13.70
C LEU A 102 -7.62 19.50 -15.07
N THR A 103 -8.38 20.42 -15.66
CA THR A 103 -8.96 20.26 -17.00
C THR A 103 -7.85 20.26 -18.06
N ALA A 104 -6.92 21.22 -17.99
CA ALA A 104 -5.77 21.29 -18.89
C ALA A 104 -4.87 20.05 -18.77
N ALA A 105 -4.56 19.60 -17.55
CA ALA A 105 -3.77 18.39 -17.32
C ALA A 105 -4.48 17.12 -17.85
N SER A 106 -5.80 17.04 -17.70
CA SER A 106 -6.59 15.90 -18.20
C SER A 106 -6.67 15.86 -19.71
N GLU A 107 -6.76 17.00 -20.40
CA GLU A 107 -6.75 17.08 -21.86
C GLU A 107 -5.40 16.62 -22.43
N GLU A 108 -4.29 17.05 -21.82
CA GLU A 108 -2.94 16.61 -22.20
C GLU A 108 -2.75 15.10 -21.99
N GLU A 109 -3.25 14.54 -20.88
CA GLU A 109 -3.22 13.10 -20.62
C GLU A 109 -4.11 12.32 -21.61
N SER A 110 -5.28 12.86 -21.98
CA SER A 110 -6.21 12.20 -22.92
C SER A 110 -5.62 12.11 -24.33
N GLN A 111 -4.88 13.13 -24.77
CA GLN A 111 -4.13 13.08 -26.04
C GLN A 111 -3.02 12.02 -26.01
N LYS A 112 -2.32 11.85 -24.88
CA LYS A 112 -1.26 10.82 -24.71
C LYS A 112 -1.81 9.40 -24.55
N LYS A 113 -3.10 9.26 -24.20
CA LYS A 113 -3.73 7.96 -23.85
C LYS A 113 -3.79 6.97 -25.01
N ASN A 114 -3.85 7.45 -26.25
CA ASN A 114 -3.90 6.58 -27.44
C ASN A 114 -2.57 5.88 -27.75
N GLU A 115 -1.45 6.31 -27.17
CA GLU A 115 -0.14 5.75 -27.50
C GLU A 115 0.41 4.77 -26.45
N ILE A 116 -0.06 4.81 -25.20
CA ILE A 116 0.57 4.08 -24.10
C ILE A 116 0.03 2.64 -24.02
N ARG A 117 0.75 1.72 -24.67
CA ARG A 117 0.53 0.27 -24.56
C ARG A 117 1.34 -0.32 -23.40
N TYR A 118 0.87 -1.39 -22.75
CA TYR A 118 1.59 -2.09 -21.67
C TYR A 118 3.04 -2.45 -22.03
N PHE A 119 3.31 -2.78 -23.30
CA PHE A 119 4.66 -3.08 -23.78
C PHE A 119 5.58 -1.86 -23.92
N ASN A 120 5.05 -0.63 -23.84
CA ASN A 120 5.84 0.59 -23.91
C ASN A 120 6.71 0.80 -22.67
N VAL A 121 6.43 0.10 -21.57
CA VAL A 121 7.28 0.10 -20.35
C VAL A 121 8.72 -0.30 -20.67
N PHE A 122 8.92 -1.19 -21.65
CA PHE A 122 10.26 -1.64 -22.06
C PHE A 122 10.89 -0.79 -23.18
N ARG A 123 10.07 -0.03 -23.92
CA ARG A 123 10.52 0.79 -25.07
C ARG A 123 10.84 2.23 -24.69
N ILE A 124 10.04 2.85 -23.82
CA ILE A 124 10.18 4.27 -23.45
C ILE A 124 11.19 4.39 -22.31
N LYS A 125 12.26 5.15 -22.53
CA LYS A 125 13.40 5.26 -21.59
C LYS A 125 12.97 5.82 -20.24
N GLU A 126 12.10 6.82 -20.24
CA GLU A 126 11.59 7.51 -19.05
C GLU A 126 10.78 6.56 -18.17
N ILE A 127 9.85 5.80 -18.77
CA ILE A 127 9.01 4.83 -18.07
C ILE A 127 9.85 3.66 -17.56
N ARG A 128 10.82 3.20 -18.34
CA ARG A 128 11.72 2.11 -17.94
C ARG A 128 12.58 2.47 -16.72
N ILE A 129 13.09 3.70 -16.66
CA ILE A 129 13.87 4.18 -15.51
C ILE A 129 12.98 4.28 -14.27
N ALA A 130 11.78 4.85 -14.39
CA ALA A 130 10.83 4.93 -13.29
C ALA A 130 10.42 3.53 -12.79
N TYR A 131 10.14 2.61 -13.71
CA TYR A 131 9.80 1.22 -13.40
C TYR A 131 10.95 0.49 -12.71
N LEU A 132 12.17 0.58 -13.25
CA LEU A 132 13.35 -0.08 -12.68
C LEU A 132 13.72 0.52 -11.32
N ALA A 133 13.57 1.84 -11.15
CA ALA A 133 13.78 2.50 -9.87
C ALA A 133 12.73 2.05 -8.82
N GLY A 134 11.45 1.98 -9.20
CA GLY A 134 10.39 1.50 -8.31
C GLY A 134 10.54 0.02 -7.95
N ALA A 135 10.78 -0.84 -8.95
CA ALA A 135 11.01 -2.27 -8.75
C ALA A 135 12.28 -2.53 -7.92
N GLY A 136 13.36 -1.79 -8.22
CA GLY A 136 14.62 -1.86 -7.46
C GLY A 136 14.42 -1.45 -6.00
N LEU A 137 13.72 -0.34 -5.76
CA LEU A 137 13.41 0.12 -4.40
C LEU A 137 12.59 -0.93 -3.62
N GLN A 138 11.59 -1.54 -4.28
CA GLN A 138 10.78 -2.60 -3.66
C GLN A 138 11.60 -3.86 -3.36
N ALA A 139 12.52 -4.23 -4.26
CA ALA A 139 13.44 -5.33 -4.03
C ALA A 139 14.37 -5.05 -2.85
N PHE A 140 14.94 -3.84 -2.76
CA PHE A 140 15.75 -3.42 -1.62
C PHE A 140 14.98 -3.49 -0.31
N GLN A 141 13.72 -3.04 -0.29
CA GLN A 141 12.87 -3.14 0.89
C GLN A 141 12.74 -4.60 1.37
N GLN A 142 12.60 -5.56 0.45
CA GLN A 142 12.53 -6.98 0.80
C GLN A 142 13.88 -7.56 1.25
N LEU A 143 14.99 -7.12 0.65
CA LEU A 143 16.34 -7.56 1.00
C LEU A 143 16.76 -7.16 2.42
N THR A 144 16.15 -6.11 3.00
CA THR A 144 16.36 -5.79 4.43
C THR A 144 15.89 -6.91 5.37
N GLY A 145 15.12 -7.88 4.88
CA GLY A 145 14.68 -9.02 5.67
C GLY A 145 13.59 -8.69 6.68
N ILE A 146 12.95 -7.51 6.59
CA ILE A 146 11.93 -7.08 7.55
C ILE A 146 10.78 -8.09 7.67
N ASN A 147 10.37 -8.72 6.56
CA ASN A 147 9.36 -9.77 6.58
C ASN A 147 9.82 -11.00 7.37
N THR A 148 11.10 -11.38 7.27
CA THR A 148 11.67 -12.47 8.07
C THR A 148 11.64 -12.13 9.56
N VAL A 149 12.04 -10.90 9.94
CA VAL A 149 11.99 -10.44 11.34
C VAL A 149 10.56 -10.45 11.87
N MET A 150 9.60 -9.97 11.08
CA MET A 150 8.19 -9.92 11.50
C MET A 150 7.55 -11.30 11.63
N TYR A 151 7.79 -12.22 10.69
CA TYR A 151 7.20 -13.57 10.73
C TYR A 151 7.87 -14.48 11.75
N TYR A 152 9.19 -14.40 11.88
CA TYR A 152 9.97 -15.26 12.77
C TYR A 152 10.39 -14.57 14.08
N SER A 153 9.82 -13.41 14.41
CA SER A 153 10.13 -12.68 15.65
C SER A 153 10.08 -13.58 16.89
N PRO A 154 9.03 -14.40 17.12
CA PRO A 154 8.98 -15.28 18.29
C PRO A 154 10.12 -16.31 18.29
N THR A 155 10.47 -16.85 17.12
CA THR A 155 11.56 -17.83 16.97
C THR A 155 12.92 -17.17 17.21
N ILE A 156 13.14 -15.95 16.72
CA ILE A 156 14.38 -15.18 16.95
C ILE A 156 14.56 -14.89 18.44
N VAL A 157 13.49 -14.47 19.12
CA VAL A 157 13.53 -14.21 20.57
C VAL A 157 13.77 -15.51 21.36
N GLN A 158 13.20 -16.64 20.93
CA GLN A 158 13.50 -17.95 21.53
C GLN A 158 14.96 -18.37 21.33
N MET A 159 15.50 -18.17 20.12
CA MET A 159 16.92 -18.43 19.82
C MET A 159 17.87 -17.54 20.64
N ALA A 160 17.43 -16.35 21.06
CA ALA A 160 18.18 -15.47 21.95
C ALA A 160 18.25 -15.97 23.41
N GLY A 161 17.61 -17.11 23.74
CA GLY A 161 17.72 -17.78 25.05
C GLY A 161 16.50 -17.63 25.95
N PHE A 162 15.42 -16.99 25.49
CA PHE A 162 14.18 -16.88 26.27
C PHE A 162 13.32 -18.14 26.12
N SER A 163 13.33 -19.00 27.14
CA SER A 163 12.55 -20.26 27.15
C SER A 163 11.08 -20.09 27.53
N SER A 164 10.68 -18.92 28.07
CA SER A 164 9.30 -18.66 28.51
C SER A 164 8.42 -18.18 27.35
N ASN A 165 7.39 -18.96 27.02
CA ASN A 165 6.46 -18.64 25.93
C ASN A 165 5.72 -17.32 26.14
N GLN A 166 5.40 -16.96 27.39
CA GLN A 166 4.74 -15.69 27.72
C GLN A 166 5.65 -14.47 27.47
N LEU A 167 6.93 -14.57 27.83
CA LEU A 167 7.90 -13.49 27.61
C LEU A 167 8.20 -13.31 26.13
N VAL A 168 8.32 -14.41 25.38
CA VAL A 168 8.53 -14.38 23.93
C VAL A 168 7.39 -13.64 23.23
N LEU A 169 6.13 -13.95 23.56
CA LEU A 169 4.97 -13.27 22.97
C LEU A 169 4.92 -11.78 23.31
N LEU A 170 5.26 -11.41 24.54
CA LEU A 170 5.32 -10.01 24.96
C LEU A 170 6.43 -9.24 24.22
N LEU A 171 7.61 -9.84 24.07
CA LEU A 171 8.70 -9.24 23.30
C LEU A 171 8.36 -9.09 21.82
N SER A 172 7.69 -10.08 21.21
CA SER A 172 7.19 -9.96 19.83
C SER A 172 6.12 -8.87 19.69
N LEU A 173 5.27 -8.68 20.69
CA LEU A 173 4.30 -7.56 20.72
C LEU A 173 5.02 -6.20 20.76
N VAL A 174 6.11 -6.09 21.54
CA VAL A 174 6.94 -4.87 21.59
C VAL A 174 7.57 -4.60 20.23
N VAL A 175 8.11 -5.61 19.54
CA VAL A 175 8.65 -5.46 18.18
C VAL A 175 7.60 -4.94 17.21
N ALA A 176 6.37 -5.48 17.27
CA ALA A 176 5.26 -5.00 16.44
C ALA A 176 4.86 -3.55 16.77
N ALA A 177 4.84 -3.17 18.06
CA ALA A 177 4.55 -1.81 18.49
C ALA A 177 5.65 -0.81 18.04
N MET A 178 6.91 -1.22 18.10
CA MET A 178 8.03 -0.41 17.60
C MET A 178 7.90 -0.15 16.10
N ASN A 179 7.56 -1.16 15.30
CA ASN A 179 7.31 -0.98 13.86
C ASN A 179 6.19 0.04 13.56
N ALA A 180 5.10 0.01 14.35
CA ALA A 180 4.03 0.99 14.22
C ALA A 180 4.47 2.42 14.62
N ALA A 181 5.26 2.55 15.70
CA ALA A 181 5.82 3.82 16.13
C ALA A 181 6.81 4.39 15.09
N GLU A 182 7.70 3.56 14.55
CA GLU A 182 8.65 3.92 13.49
C GLU A 182 7.94 4.40 12.23
N THR A 183 6.84 3.75 11.86
CA THR A 183 6.01 4.19 10.73
C THR A 183 5.44 5.59 10.96
N THR A 184 4.94 5.86 12.17
CA THR A 184 4.38 7.17 12.55
C THR A 184 5.46 8.26 12.52
N VAL A 185 6.63 7.97 13.08
CA VAL A 185 7.81 8.85 13.05
C VAL A 185 8.26 9.07 11.59
N GLY A 186 8.24 8.03 10.77
CA GLY A 186 8.58 8.10 9.34
C GLY A 186 7.67 9.04 8.56
N ILE A 187 6.35 9.01 8.81
CA ILE A 187 5.40 9.94 8.21
C ILE A 187 5.73 11.38 8.62
N TYR A 188 6.00 11.64 9.90
CA TYR A 188 6.35 13.00 10.33
C TYR A 188 7.66 13.50 9.71
N LEU A 189 8.69 12.65 9.65
CA LEU A 189 9.99 13.00 9.08
C LEU A 189 9.92 13.20 7.57
N ILE A 190 9.03 12.52 6.84
CA ILE A 190 8.95 12.64 5.38
C ILE A 190 8.58 14.07 4.97
N ASP A 191 7.69 14.70 5.73
CA ASP A 191 7.21 16.06 5.49
C ASP A 191 8.26 17.11 5.85
N HIS A 192 9.13 16.83 6.83
CA HIS A 192 10.16 17.78 7.29
C HIS A 192 11.49 17.67 6.53
N VAL A 193 11.97 16.46 6.26
CA VAL A 193 13.33 16.20 5.75
C VAL A 193 13.33 15.87 4.25
N GLY A 194 12.19 15.41 3.73
CA GLY A 194 12.00 15.01 2.34
C GLY A 194 12.42 13.56 2.07
N TRP A 195 11.59 12.86 1.30
CA TRP A 195 11.69 11.41 1.05
C TRP A 195 13.05 10.94 0.50
N LYS A 196 13.73 11.73 -0.34
CA LYS A 196 15.02 11.36 -0.96
C LYS A 196 16.18 11.32 0.05
N LYS A 197 16.12 12.14 1.10
CA LYS A 197 17.16 12.16 2.14
C LYS A 197 16.96 11.00 3.12
N LEU A 198 15.71 10.73 3.49
CA LEU A 198 15.32 9.57 4.31
C LEU A 198 15.65 8.23 3.67
N ALA A 199 15.38 8.08 2.37
CA ALA A 199 15.74 6.85 1.66
C ALA A 199 17.25 6.56 1.73
N ARG A 200 18.08 7.60 1.56
CA ARG A 200 19.55 7.47 1.64
C ARG A 200 20.05 7.18 3.06
N SER A 201 19.45 7.76 4.09
CA SER A 201 19.84 7.46 5.49
C SER A 201 19.46 6.04 5.91
N SER A 202 18.31 5.53 5.45
CA SER A 202 17.89 4.14 5.70
C SER A 202 18.85 3.13 5.07
N LEU A 203 19.27 3.36 3.82
CA LEU A 203 20.29 2.55 3.13
C LEU A 203 21.63 2.52 3.89
N SER A 204 22.06 3.65 4.47
CA SER A 204 23.27 3.72 5.28
C SER A 204 23.15 2.97 6.61
N GLY A 205 21.98 3.02 7.27
CA GLY A 205 21.72 2.29 8.51
C GLY A 205 21.70 0.77 8.34
N ALA A 206 21.06 0.28 7.27
CA ALA A 206 21.03 -1.15 6.95
C ALA A 206 22.43 -1.70 6.64
N GLY A 207 23.29 -0.89 6.01
CA GLY A 207 24.69 -1.25 5.80
C GLY A 207 25.46 -1.40 7.10
N TYR A 208 25.29 -0.48 8.05
CA TYR A 208 26.01 -0.52 9.33
C TYR A 208 25.61 -1.73 10.20
N SER A 209 24.33 -2.11 10.19
CA SER A 209 23.84 -3.28 10.94
C SER A 209 24.35 -4.62 10.41
N HIS A 210 24.81 -4.69 9.15
CA HIS A 210 25.33 -5.91 8.54
C HIS A 210 26.82 -6.16 8.83
N TYR A 211 27.52 -5.14 9.34
CA TYR A 211 28.95 -5.19 9.69
C TYR A 211 29.22 -5.42 11.18
N LEU A 212 28.17 -5.47 12.01
CA LEU A 212 28.21 -5.79 13.45
C LEU A 212 27.65 -7.20 13.67
#